data_AF-A0A971GA05-F1
#
_entry.id   AF-A0A971GA05-F1
#
_cell.length_a   1.000
_cell.length_b   1.000
_cell.length_c   1.000
_cell.angle_alpha   90.00
_cell.angle_beta   90.00
_cell.angle_gamma   90.00
#
_symmetry.space_group_name_H-M   'P 1'
#
loop_
_entity.id
_entity.type
_entity.pdbx_description
1 polymer ?
#
loop_
_entity_poly.entity_id
_entity_poly.type
_entity_poly.pdbx_seq_one_letter_code
_entity_poly.pdbx_strand_id
1 'polypeptide(L)'
;MKLDHISLSEMHNDRSNESWYRIRAELKDIPGKQWFDGLMFVWLNSPFYICSKSELTIKGNIIELHLKYGNDIQNAIDTLSQCIIKADKMVH
;
A
#
# COMPACT_ATOMS: atom_id res chain seq x y z
N MET A 1 9.49 -4.58 11.75
CA MET A 1 8.32 -3.76 11.41
C MET A 1 7.17 -4.68 11.05
N LYS A 2 6.10 -4.67 11.84
CA LYS A 2 4.97 -5.60 11.68
C LYS A 2 3.73 -4.86 11.23
N LEU A 3 3.02 -5.45 10.27
CA LEU A 3 1.66 -5.07 9.92
C LEU A 3 0.73 -5.39 11.10
N ASP A 4 -0.09 -4.43 11.50
CA ASP A 4 -1.07 -4.58 12.57
C ASP A 4 -2.48 -4.78 12.02
N HIS A 5 -2.90 -3.89 11.12
CA HIS A 5 -4.25 -3.89 10.55
C HIS A 5 -4.25 -3.43 9.10
N ILE A 6 -5.17 -3.97 8.29
CA ILE A 6 -5.49 -3.46 6.95
C ILE A 6 -6.99 -3.20 6.87
N SER A 7 -7.35 -2.01 6.39
CA SER A 7 -8.72 -1.61 6.12
C SER A 7 -8.86 -1.14 4.67
N LEU A 8 -10.08 -1.29 4.13
CA LEU A 8 -10.47 -0.84 2.80
C LEU A 8 -11.57 0.21 2.94
N SER A 9 -11.47 1.29 2.17
CA SER A 9 -12.52 2.28 2.03
C SER A 9 -12.76 2.58 0.55
N GLU A 10 -14.01 2.57 0.12
CA GLU A 10 -14.40 3.11 -1.18
C GLU A 10 -14.55 4.63 -1.07
N MET A 11 -13.92 5.34 -1.98
CA MET A 11 -14.04 6.79 -2.14
C MET A 11 -14.93 7.04 -3.34
N HIS A 12 -16.21 7.32 -3.08
CA HIS A 12 -17.11 7.82 -4.11
C HIS A 12 -16.81 9.29 -4.35
N ASN A 13 -16.57 9.62 -5.62
CA ASN A 13 -16.53 11.00 -6.05
C ASN A 13 -17.84 11.27 -6.79
N ASP A 14 -18.80 11.95 -6.15
CA ASP A 14 -20.16 12.18 -6.67
C ASP A 14 -20.20 12.84 -8.08
N ARG A 15 -19.07 13.38 -8.54
CA ARG A 15 -18.92 14.03 -9.85
C ARG A 15 -18.38 13.14 -10.96
N SER A 16 -17.83 11.97 -10.66
CA SER A 16 -17.25 11.06 -11.65
C SER A 16 -17.66 9.63 -11.35
N ASN A 17 -18.13 8.90 -12.34
CA ASN A 17 -18.44 7.45 -12.25
C ASN A 17 -17.18 6.57 -12.00
N GLU A 18 -16.06 7.18 -11.62
CA GLU A 18 -14.82 6.50 -11.26
C GLU A 18 -14.82 6.19 -9.77
N SER A 19 -14.95 4.91 -9.41
CA SER A 19 -14.70 4.45 -8.04
C SER A 19 -13.20 4.42 -7.75
N TRP A 20 -12.81 5.07 -6.66
CA TRP A 20 -11.47 4.99 -6.11
C TRP A 20 -11.51 4.15 -4.85
N TYR A 21 -10.47 3.35 -4.62
CA TYR A 21 -10.34 2.55 -3.42
C TYR A 21 -9.11 2.96 -2.66
N ARG A 22 -9.26 3.16 -1.35
CA ARG A 22 -8.14 3.36 -0.44
C ARG A 22 -7.97 2.12 0.42
N ILE A 23 -6.80 1.51 0.31
CA ILE A 23 -6.32 0.50 1.24
C ILE A 23 -5.42 1.19 2.25
N ARG A 24 -5.74 1.07 3.53
CA ARG A 24 -4.96 1.65 4.63
C ARG A 24 -4.35 0.52 5.44
N ALA A 25 -3.02 0.46 5.44
CA ALA A 25 -2.24 -0.49 6.23
C ALA A 25 -1.59 0.23 7.42
N GLU A 26 -1.89 -0.24 8.63
CA GLU A 26 -1.35 0.28 9.88
C GLU A 26 -0.22 -0.63 10.37
N LEU A 27 0.92 -0.02 10.67
CA LEU A 27 2.09 -0.68 11.24
C LEU A 27 2.09 -0.51 12.76
N LYS A 28 2.67 -1.49 13.47
CA LYS A 28 2.77 -1.45 14.94
C LYS A 28 3.60 -0.27 15.46
N ASP A 29 4.59 0.16 14.70
CA ASP A 29 5.51 1.22 15.07
C ASP A 29 5.74 2.16 13.88
N ILE A 30 6.30 3.35 14.13
CA ILE A 30 6.75 4.25 13.06
C ILE A 30 8.07 3.71 12.53
N PRO A 31 8.15 3.25 11.28
CA PRO A 31 9.40 2.73 10.73
C PRO A 31 10.38 3.86 10.41
N GLY A 32 11.68 3.52 10.43
CA GLY A 32 12.75 4.44 10.06
C GLY A 32 12.89 4.63 8.54
N LYS A 33 13.66 5.64 8.14
CA LYS A 33 13.90 6.00 6.73
C LYS A 33 14.37 4.81 5.86
N GLN A 34 15.30 4.00 6.36
CA GLN A 34 15.83 2.86 5.60
C GLN A 34 14.76 1.82 5.28
N TRP A 35 13.82 1.61 6.20
CA TRP A 35 12.70 0.69 5.97
C TRP A 35 11.73 1.25 4.93
N PHE A 36 11.46 2.56 4.97
CA PHE A 36 10.66 3.22 3.94
C PHE A 36 11.30 3.13 2.55
N ASP A 37 12.61 3.39 2.45
CA ASP A 37 13.35 3.30 1.20
C ASP A 37 13.26 1.86 0.64
N GLY A 38 13.36 0.84 1.51
CA GLY A 38 13.16 -0.57 1.16
C GLY A 38 11.72 -0.88 0.70
N LEU A 39 10.70 -0.37 1.39
CA LEU A 39 9.31 -0.56 1.00
C LEU A 39 9.04 0.04 -0.39
N MET A 40 9.47 1.28 -0.63
CA MET A 40 9.31 1.93 -1.92
C MET A 40 10.03 1.15 -3.02
N PHE A 41 11.24 0.67 -2.76
CA PHE A 41 11.97 -0.16 -3.70
C PHE A 41 11.20 -1.43 -4.08
N VAL A 42 10.71 -2.19 -3.09
CA VAL A 42 9.98 -3.45 -3.34
C VAL A 42 8.64 -3.17 -4.04
N TRP A 43 7.94 -2.11 -3.65
CA TRP A 43 6.66 -1.72 -4.24
C TRP A 43 6.78 -1.32 -5.71
N LEU A 44 7.74 -0.45 -6.04
CA LEU A 44 7.97 0.04 -7.41
C LEU A 44 8.43 -1.07 -8.37
N ASN A 45 9.01 -2.15 -7.83
CA ASN A 45 9.39 -3.34 -8.59
C ASN A 45 8.30 -4.43 -8.59
N SER A 46 7.15 -4.20 -7.95
CA SER A 46 6.07 -5.18 -7.94
C SER A 46 5.35 -5.21 -9.30
N PRO A 47 5.00 -6.41 -9.83
CA PRO A 47 4.21 -6.50 -11.06
C PRO A 47 2.87 -5.77 -10.95
N PHE A 48 2.30 -5.70 -9.75
CA PHE A 48 1.07 -4.97 -9.48
C PHE A 48 1.22 -3.47 -9.76
N TYR A 49 2.26 -2.82 -9.25
CA TYR A 49 2.49 -1.39 -9.47
C TYR A 49 2.67 -1.07 -10.97
N ILE A 50 3.38 -1.94 -11.70
CA ILE A 50 3.64 -1.75 -13.13
C ILE A 50 2.34 -1.80 -13.95
N CYS A 51 1.39 -2.64 -13.55
CA CYS A 51 0.15 -2.88 -14.28
C CYS A 51 -1.04 -2.03 -13.78
N SER A 52 -0.92 -1.36 -12.65
CA SER A 52 -2.02 -0.61 -12.02
C SER A 52 -1.74 0.89 -11.95
N LYS A 53 -2.78 1.71 -12.15
CA LYS A 53 -2.73 3.13 -11.76
C LYS A 53 -2.95 3.19 -10.24
N SER A 54 -1.86 3.08 -9.50
CA SER A 54 -1.86 3.11 -8.04
C SER A 54 -0.89 4.16 -7.49
N GLU A 55 -1.26 4.77 -6.37
CA GLU A 55 -0.43 5.71 -5.63
C GLU A 55 -0.25 5.22 -4.21
N LEU A 56 1.00 5.11 -3.76
CA LEU A 56 1.34 4.69 -2.40
C LEU A 56 1.92 5.88 -1.64
N THR A 57 1.29 6.22 -0.53
CA THR A 57 1.72 7.30 0.36
C THR A 57 1.90 6.78 1.77
N ILE A 58 2.72 7.47 2.55
CA ILE A 58 3.10 7.03 3.89
C ILE A 58 3.06 8.22 4.84
N LYS A 59 2.43 8.04 5.99
CA LYS A 59 2.31 9.05 7.05
C LYS A 59 2.47 8.41 8.42
N GLY A 60 3.64 8.59 9.04
CA GLY A 60 3.94 7.95 10.33
C GLY A 60 3.97 6.43 10.21
N ASN A 61 3.12 5.74 10.96
CA ASN A 61 2.94 4.29 10.92
C ASN A 61 1.86 3.82 9.94
N ILE A 62 1.31 4.72 9.12
CA ILE A 62 0.21 4.43 8.19
C ILE A 62 0.74 4.45 6.76
N ILE A 63 0.40 3.42 5.99
CA ILE A 63 0.59 3.35 4.54
C ILE A 63 -0.80 3.43 3.89
N GLU A 64 -0.99 4.36 2.97
CA GLU A 64 -2.22 4.50 2.18
C GLU A 64 -1.91 4.17 0.73
N LEU A 65 -2.61 3.18 0.19
CA LEU A 65 -2.57 2.78 -1.21
C LEU A 65 -3.88 3.17 -1.86
N HIS A 66 -3.80 4.06 -2.84
CA HIS A 66 -4.93 4.53 -3.62
C HIS A 66 -4.95 3.79 -4.95
N LEU A 67 -6.08 3.15 -5.27
CA LEU A 67 -6.29 2.40 -6.48
C LEU A 67 -7.38 3.05 -7.31
N LYS A 68 -7.08 3.26 -8.59
CA LYS A 68 -8.10 3.60 -9.57
C LYS A 68 -8.74 2.31 -10.08
N TYR A 69 -10.06 2.21 -9.93
CA TYR A 69 -10.87 1.02 -10.27
C TYR A 69 -10.67 -0.18 -9.33
N GLY A 70 -11.74 -0.97 -9.12
CA GLY A 70 -11.81 -2.01 -8.07
C GLY A 70 -11.44 -3.42 -8.51
N ASN A 71 -10.99 -3.62 -9.75
CA ASN A 71 -10.89 -4.97 -10.33
C ASN A 71 -9.87 -5.88 -9.63
N ASP A 72 -8.93 -5.35 -8.84
CA ASP A 72 -7.82 -6.12 -8.26
C ASP A 72 -7.51 -5.75 -6.79
N ILE A 73 -8.52 -5.38 -6.00
CA ILE A 73 -8.32 -4.96 -4.60
C ILE A 73 -7.60 -6.02 -3.76
N GLN A 74 -8.00 -7.29 -3.87
CA GLN A 74 -7.36 -8.37 -3.09
C GLN A 74 -5.89 -8.54 -3.47
N ASN A 75 -5.58 -8.52 -4.76
CA ASN A 75 -4.21 -8.61 -5.26
C ASN A 75 -3.36 -7.42 -4.77
N ALA A 76 -3.95 -6.23 -4.69
CA ALA A 76 -3.31 -5.05 -4.13
C ALA A 76 -2.99 -5.21 -2.63
N ILE A 77 -3.94 -5.72 -1.85
CA ILE A 77 -3.76 -6.01 -0.41
C ILE A 77 -2.66 -7.04 -0.21
N ASP A 78 -2.69 -8.14 -0.96
CA ASP A 78 -1.72 -9.22 -0.87
C ASP A 78 -0.32 -8.72 -1.24
N THR A 79 -0.22 -7.96 -2.34
CA THR A 79 1.04 -7.38 -2.80
C THR A 79 1.60 -6.40 -1.77
N LEU A 80 0.77 -5.49 -1.24
CA LEU A 80 1.20 -4.53 -0.21
C LEU A 80 1.70 -5.26 1.04
N SER A 81 0.97 -6.27 1.50
CA SER A 81 1.34 -7.08 2.66
C SER A 81 2.69 -7.78 2.44
N GLN A 82 2.91 -8.36 1.26
CA GLN A 82 4.20 -8.97 0.92
C GLN A 82 5.33 -7.93 0.84
N CYS A 83 5.07 -6.73 0.31
CA CYS A 83 6.05 -5.66 0.25
C CYS A 83 6.50 -5.22 1.65
N ILE A 84 5.55 -5.07 2.59
CA ILE A 84 5.84 -4.75 4.00
C ILE A 84 6.72 -5.83 4.64
N ILE A 85 6.39 -7.11 4.43
CA ILE A 85 7.18 -8.24 4.95
C ILE A 85 8.60 -8.26 4.35
N LYS A 86 8.72 -7.99 3.04
CA LYS A 86 10.03 -7.94 2.36
C LYS A 86 10.87 -6.77 2.83
N ALA A 87 10.28 -5.58 2.95
CA ALA A 87 10.97 -4.40 3.48
C ALA A 87 11.50 -4.64 4.89
N ASP A 88 10.75 -5.36 5.74
CA ASP A 88 11.22 -5.72 7.07
C ASP A 88 12.47 -6.61 7.06
N LYS A 89 12.53 -7.55 6.10
CA LYS A 89 13.68 -8.44 5.90
C LYS A 89 14.91 -7.76 5.26
N MET A 90 14.78 -6.54 4.74
CA MET A 90 15.91 -5.81 4.14
C MET A 90 16.69 -4.98 5.17
N VAL A 91 16.09 -4.70 6.33
CA VAL A 91 16.67 -3.86 7.38
C VAL A 91 17.17 -4.69 8.57
N HIS A 92 16.89 -6.00 8.58
CA HIS A 92 17.41 -6.99 9.53
C HIS A 92 18.39 -7.92 8.83
#